data_AF-A0A966MCV0-F1
#
_entry.id   AF-A0A966MCV0-F1
#
_cell.length_a   1.000
_cell.length_b   1.000
_cell.length_c   1.000
_cell.angle_alpha   90.00
_cell.angle_beta   90.00
_cell.angle_gamma   90.00
#
_symmetry.space_group_name_H-M   'P 1'
#
loop_
_entity.id
_entity.type
_entity.pdbx_description
1 polymer ?
#
loop_
_entity_poly.entity_id
_entity_poly.type
_entity_poly.pdbx_seq_one_letter_code
_entity_poly.pdbx_strand_id
1 'polypeptide(L)'
;DPEVSKALDEAKSALIDAGYEVEKVDLPLLRECAMDGYRALLTEVSHTIGADIQTHGSPAIKMVFEEYYRQFPQMNKEEFVEALAKRTYYARVWSEFMNTYPLVLTPFLPNPIFKPDRDLEGAEGVREVLGAALYSYSMNYVGLPAGIVPARLSTPQGGQQPIGVQLVGQRWREDLICNAMGEIESRVGRMSEPLWELLD
;
A
#
# COMPACT_ATOMS: atom_id res chain seq x y z
N ASP A 1 3.25 7.37 -11.65
CA ASP A 1 2.33 8.34 -12.28
C ASP A 1 2.75 9.78 -11.92
N PRO A 2 2.62 10.78 -12.82
CA PRO A 2 3.02 12.17 -12.53
C PRO A 2 2.26 12.84 -11.37
N GLU A 3 0.97 12.55 -11.19
CA GLU A 3 0.17 13.12 -10.10
C GLU A 3 0.55 12.48 -8.76
N VAL A 4 0.88 11.19 -8.76
CA VAL A 4 1.47 10.52 -7.58
C VAL A 4 2.84 11.10 -7.24
N SER A 5 3.69 11.37 -8.23
CA SER A 5 4.98 12.03 -7.98
C SER A 5 4.81 13.42 -7.38
N LYS A 6 3.85 14.23 -7.86
CA LYS A 6 3.54 15.54 -7.27
C LYS A 6 3.06 15.44 -5.83
N ALA A 7 2.21 14.46 -5.53
CA ALA A 7 1.76 14.21 -4.15
C ALA A 7 2.94 13.86 -3.22
N LEU A 8 3.91 13.07 -3.70
CA LEU A 8 5.15 12.81 -2.96
C LEU A 8 6.00 14.06 -2.78
N ASP A 9 6.12 14.90 -3.80
CA ASP A 9 6.87 16.16 -3.72
C ASP A 9 6.22 17.15 -2.74
N GLU A 10 4.88 17.23 -2.70
CA GLU A 10 4.13 18.05 -1.75
C GLU A 10 4.33 17.56 -0.31
N ALA A 11 4.19 16.24 -0.07
CA ALA A 11 4.43 15.64 1.23
C ALA A 11 5.89 15.81 1.68
N LYS A 12 6.86 15.56 0.80
CA LYS A 12 8.28 15.77 1.05
C LYS A 12 8.55 17.22 1.46
N SER A 13 8.00 18.16 0.70
CA SER A 13 8.19 19.57 1.01
C SER A 13 7.61 19.88 2.39
N ALA A 14 6.41 19.38 2.71
CA ALA A 14 5.76 19.59 4.02
C ALA A 14 6.65 19.15 5.18
N LEU A 15 7.24 17.96 5.05
CA LEU A 15 8.15 17.43 6.04
C LEU A 15 9.43 18.29 6.16
N ILE A 16 10.00 18.75 5.05
CA ILE A 16 11.19 19.64 5.08
C ILE A 16 10.88 20.95 5.81
N ASP A 17 9.73 21.58 5.53
CA ASP A 17 9.33 22.84 6.17
C ASP A 17 9.09 22.65 7.69
N ALA A 18 8.65 21.45 8.10
CA ALA A 18 8.52 21.05 9.50
C ALA A 18 9.85 20.65 10.16
N GLY A 19 10.98 20.71 9.43
CA GLY A 19 12.32 20.45 9.95
C GLY A 19 12.80 19.01 9.83
N TYR A 20 12.12 18.14 9.07
CA TYR A 20 12.59 16.79 8.79
C TYR A 20 13.71 16.80 7.75
N GLU A 21 14.74 15.99 7.97
CA GLU A 21 15.73 15.68 6.94
C GLU A 21 15.20 14.58 6.01
N VAL A 22 15.08 14.90 4.72
CA VAL A 22 14.52 13.96 3.73
C VAL A 22 15.57 13.59 2.68
N GLU A 23 15.95 12.31 2.67
CA GLU A 23 16.87 11.71 1.70
C GLU A 23 16.12 10.73 0.78
N LYS A 24 16.51 10.67 -0.50
CA LYS A 24 16.04 9.64 -1.42
C LYS A 24 16.89 8.38 -1.26
N VAL A 25 16.23 7.26 -0.97
CA VAL A 25 16.88 5.98 -0.70
C VAL A 25 16.17 4.83 -1.42
N ASP A 26 16.90 3.75 -1.66
CA ASP A 26 16.31 2.50 -2.14
C ASP A 26 15.79 1.66 -0.97
N LEU A 27 14.55 1.19 -1.08
CA LEU A 27 13.90 0.40 -0.04
C LEU A 27 14.40 -1.06 -0.07
N PRO A 28 14.69 -1.66 1.09
CA PRO A 28 15.27 -2.99 1.13
C PRO A 28 14.24 -4.08 0.76
N LEU A 29 14.51 -4.82 -0.32
CA LEU A 29 13.76 -6.02 -0.71
C LEU A 29 12.23 -5.80 -0.79
N LEU A 30 11.80 -4.59 -1.16
CA LEU A 30 10.39 -4.21 -1.15
C LEU A 30 9.55 -5.14 -2.02
N ARG A 31 10.02 -5.47 -3.22
CA ARG A 31 9.25 -6.29 -4.16
C ARG A 31 9.19 -7.73 -3.70
N GLU A 32 10.32 -8.29 -3.31
CA GLU A 32 10.44 -9.68 -2.85
C GLU A 32 9.59 -9.92 -1.60
N CYS A 33 9.64 -8.99 -0.65
CA CYS A 33 8.84 -9.03 0.56
C CYS A 33 7.33 -8.97 0.24
N ALA A 34 6.91 -8.08 -0.66
CA ALA A 34 5.53 -7.97 -1.11
C ALA A 34 5.02 -9.24 -1.80
N MET A 35 5.83 -9.82 -2.70
CA MET A 35 5.44 -11.03 -3.43
C MET A 35 5.32 -12.24 -2.51
N ASP A 36 6.29 -12.46 -1.63
CA ASP A 36 6.23 -13.56 -0.66
C ASP A 36 5.03 -13.37 0.29
N GLY A 37 4.81 -12.14 0.76
CA GLY A 37 3.73 -11.84 1.69
C GLY A 37 2.34 -12.02 1.11
N TYR A 38 2.11 -11.52 -0.11
CA TYR A 38 0.80 -11.61 -0.74
C TYR A 38 0.48 -13.04 -1.22
N ARG A 39 1.48 -13.79 -1.72
CA ARG A 39 1.31 -15.23 -2.01
C ARG A 39 1.03 -16.03 -0.74
N ALA A 40 1.70 -15.73 0.38
CA ALA A 40 1.42 -16.38 1.65
C ALA A 40 -0.02 -16.12 2.11
N LEU A 41 -0.49 -14.87 2.03
CA LEU A 41 -1.89 -14.52 2.32
C LEU A 41 -2.87 -15.29 1.43
N LEU A 42 -2.69 -15.29 0.11
CA LEU A 42 -3.62 -15.99 -0.79
C LEU A 42 -3.58 -17.51 -0.64
N THR A 43 -2.43 -18.07 -0.26
CA THR A 43 -2.31 -19.49 0.11
C THR A 43 -3.14 -19.79 1.35
N GLU A 44 -3.03 -18.98 2.40
CA GLU A 44 -3.82 -19.14 3.62
C GLU A 44 -5.32 -19.00 3.32
N VAL A 45 -5.74 -17.92 2.65
CA VAL A 45 -7.14 -17.67 2.26
C VAL A 45 -7.75 -18.85 1.50
N SER A 46 -6.99 -19.46 0.59
CA SER A 46 -7.48 -20.60 -0.18
C SER A 46 -7.78 -21.85 0.67
N HIS A 47 -7.09 -22.00 1.79
CA HIS A 47 -7.23 -23.13 2.71
C HIS A 47 -8.22 -22.87 3.84
N THR A 48 -8.41 -21.60 4.22
CA THR A 48 -9.28 -21.23 5.34
C THR A 48 -10.69 -20.90 4.88
N ILE A 49 -10.84 -19.97 3.93
CA ILE A 49 -12.14 -19.49 3.45
C ILE A 49 -12.40 -19.79 1.97
N GLY A 50 -11.47 -20.45 1.26
CA GLY A 50 -11.59 -20.74 -0.16
C GLY A 50 -12.84 -21.56 -0.51
N ALA A 51 -13.20 -22.54 0.30
CA ALA A 51 -14.41 -23.34 0.10
C ALA A 51 -15.70 -22.50 0.24
N ASP A 52 -15.71 -21.55 1.16
CA ASP A 52 -16.84 -20.65 1.37
C ASP A 52 -16.96 -19.65 0.22
N ILE A 53 -15.84 -19.14 -0.30
CA ILE A 53 -15.82 -18.31 -1.52
C ILE A 53 -16.43 -19.09 -2.69
N GLN A 54 -16.08 -20.36 -2.86
CA GLN A 54 -16.62 -21.19 -3.94
C GLN A 54 -18.11 -21.55 -3.73
N THR A 55 -18.56 -21.71 -2.50
CA THR A 55 -19.95 -22.09 -2.21
C THR A 55 -20.89 -20.89 -2.21
N HIS A 56 -20.46 -19.78 -1.62
CA HIS A 56 -21.31 -18.63 -1.29
C HIS A 56 -20.91 -17.33 -2.00
N GLY A 57 -19.73 -17.27 -2.62
CA GLY A 57 -19.29 -16.09 -3.37
C GLY A 57 -20.19 -15.79 -4.56
N SER A 58 -20.41 -14.49 -4.82
CA SER A 58 -21.05 -14.05 -6.05
C SER A 58 -20.20 -14.42 -7.28
N PRO A 59 -20.77 -14.44 -8.49
CA PRO A 59 -19.99 -14.66 -9.71
C PRO A 59 -18.81 -13.70 -9.84
N ALA A 60 -19.00 -12.42 -9.45
CA ALA A 60 -17.95 -11.41 -9.46
C ALA A 60 -16.81 -11.75 -8.49
N ILE A 61 -17.12 -12.11 -7.24
CA ILE A 61 -16.11 -12.48 -6.24
C ILE A 61 -15.31 -13.70 -6.69
N LYS A 62 -15.98 -14.74 -7.22
CA LYS A 62 -15.30 -15.95 -7.71
C LYS A 62 -14.32 -15.63 -8.84
N MET A 63 -14.76 -14.85 -9.82
CA MET A 63 -13.92 -14.40 -10.93
C MET A 63 -12.69 -13.62 -10.44
N VAL A 64 -12.89 -12.70 -9.50
CA VAL A 64 -11.81 -11.89 -8.92
C VAL A 64 -10.79 -12.78 -8.22
N PHE A 65 -11.22 -13.71 -7.36
CA PHE A 65 -10.32 -14.63 -6.67
C PHE A 65 -9.59 -15.60 -7.61
N GLU A 66 -10.28 -16.10 -8.65
CA GLU A 66 -9.64 -16.92 -9.69
C GLU A 66 -8.48 -16.16 -10.37
N GLU A 67 -8.69 -14.88 -10.70
CA GLU A 67 -7.63 -14.04 -11.26
C GLU A 67 -6.53 -13.74 -10.23
N TYR A 68 -6.87 -13.55 -8.95
CA TYR A 68 -5.89 -13.35 -7.88
C TYR A 68 -4.95 -14.55 -7.77
N TYR A 69 -5.51 -15.77 -7.76
CA TYR A 69 -4.71 -17.00 -7.72
C TYR A 69 -3.88 -17.22 -8.99
N ARG A 70 -4.33 -16.71 -10.15
CA ARG A 70 -3.54 -16.75 -11.38
C ARG A 70 -2.35 -15.78 -11.35
N GLN A 71 -2.53 -14.58 -10.81
CA GLN A 71 -1.44 -13.59 -10.69
C GLN A 71 -0.48 -13.90 -9.55
N PHE A 72 -0.97 -14.50 -8.48
CA PHE A 72 -0.22 -14.88 -7.30
C PHE A 72 -0.46 -16.35 -6.98
N PRO A 73 0.20 -17.26 -7.70
CA PRO A 73 0.02 -18.70 -7.50
C PRO A 73 0.27 -19.08 -6.05
N GLN A 74 -0.67 -19.87 -5.53
CA GLN A 74 -0.60 -20.42 -4.19
C GLN A 74 0.68 -21.23 -4.02
N MET A 75 1.19 -21.23 -2.80
CA MET A 75 2.37 -21.98 -2.41
C MET A 75 1.98 -23.41 -2.09
N ASN A 76 2.85 -24.36 -2.43
CA ASN A 76 2.81 -25.68 -1.80
C ASN A 76 3.26 -25.59 -0.34
N LYS A 77 3.19 -26.72 0.39
CA LYS A 77 3.48 -26.76 1.83
C LYS A 77 4.92 -26.31 2.12
N GLU A 78 5.89 -26.80 1.36
CA GLU A 78 7.30 -26.49 1.55
C GLU A 78 7.58 -25.01 1.28
N GLU A 79 7.08 -24.48 0.16
CA GLU A 79 7.17 -23.06 -0.19
C GLU A 79 6.55 -22.16 0.88
N PHE A 80 5.39 -22.55 1.43
CA PHE A 80 4.71 -21.78 2.47
C PHE A 80 5.51 -21.75 3.77
N VAL A 81 6.07 -22.88 4.21
CA VAL A 81 6.94 -22.95 5.40
C VAL A 81 8.20 -22.10 5.20
N GLU A 82 8.81 -22.17 4.02
CA GLU A 82 9.99 -21.36 3.68
C GLU A 82 9.66 -19.86 3.66
N ALA A 83 8.52 -19.46 3.09
CA ALA A 83 8.06 -18.07 3.09
C ALA A 83 7.87 -17.53 4.51
N LEU A 84 7.24 -18.32 5.39
CA LEU A 84 7.06 -17.95 6.80
C LEU A 84 8.40 -17.84 7.55
N ALA A 85 9.34 -18.74 7.30
CA ALA A 85 10.69 -18.63 7.87
C ALA A 85 11.42 -17.37 7.38
N LYS A 86 11.34 -17.09 6.08
CA LYS A 86 11.96 -15.93 5.41
C LYS A 86 11.35 -14.59 5.86
N ARG A 87 10.13 -14.58 6.40
CA ARG A 87 9.51 -13.40 7.02
C ARG A 87 10.41 -12.74 8.07
N THR A 88 11.11 -13.53 8.89
CA THR A 88 12.04 -13.01 9.90
C THR A 88 13.26 -12.36 9.26
N TYR A 89 13.74 -12.88 8.13
CA TYR A 89 14.82 -12.25 7.36
C TYR A 89 14.40 -10.88 6.86
N TYR A 90 13.23 -10.74 6.24
CA TYR A 90 12.71 -9.43 5.84
C TYR A 90 12.57 -8.48 7.02
N ALA A 91 11.98 -8.96 8.13
CA ALA A 91 11.82 -8.15 9.34
C ALA A 91 13.15 -7.60 9.86
N ARG A 92 14.22 -8.40 9.84
CA ARG A 92 15.58 -7.97 10.24
C ARG A 92 16.12 -6.90 9.29
N VAL A 93 16.10 -7.15 7.98
CA VAL A 93 16.64 -6.21 6.98
C VAL A 93 15.92 -4.86 7.05
N TRP A 94 14.58 -4.88 7.14
CA TRP A 94 13.81 -3.66 7.35
C TRP A 94 14.15 -2.97 8.67
N SER A 95 14.34 -3.71 9.75
CA SER A 95 14.69 -3.10 11.05
C SER A 95 16.07 -2.44 11.03
N GLU A 96 17.06 -3.04 10.34
CA GLU A 96 18.38 -2.44 10.14
C GLU A 96 18.31 -1.17 9.30
N PHE A 97 17.57 -1.21 8.20
CA PHE A 97 17.32 -0.03 7.36
C PHE A 97 16.64 1.09 8.15
N MET A 98 15.59 0.77 8.91
CA MET A 98 14.84 1.75 9.68
C MET A 98 15.57 2.25 10.93
N ASN A 99 16.64 1.58 11.37
CA ASN A 99 17.53 2.14 12.39
C ASN A 99 18.28 3.36 11.86
N THR A 100 18.55 3.42 10.55
CA THR A 100 19.10 4.60 9.87
C THR A 100 18.00 5.57 9.43
N TYR A 101 16.89 5.05 8.90
CA TYR A 101 15.77 5.82 8.38
C TYR A 101 14.48 5.53 9.17
N PRO A 102 14.26 6.19 10.33
CA PRO A 102 13.18 5.85 11.26
C PRO A 102 11.76 6.07 10.72
N LEU A 103 11.64 6.87 9.66
CA LEU A 103 10.40 7.18 8.98
C LEU A 103 10.62 7.16 7.46
N VAL A 104 9.73 6.49 6.73
CA VAL A 104 9.84 6.32 5.28
C VAL A 104 8.59 6.89 4.60
N LEU A 105 8.80 7.81 3.67
CA LEU A 105 7.74 8.33 2.79
C LEU A 105 7.71 7.53 1.48
N THR A 106 6.56 6.93 1.17
CA THR A 106 6.31 6.17 -0.05
C THR A 106 4.98 6.60 -0.68
N PRO A 107 4.72 6.31 -1.96
CA PRO A 107 3.37 6.41 -2.46
C PRO A 107 2.51 5.30 -1.84
N PHE A 108 1.23 5.55 -1.55
CA PHE A 108 0.34 4.46 -1.13
C PHE A 108 0.09 3.49 -2.29
N LEU A 109 -0.21 4.03 -3.47
CA LEU A 109 -0.27 3.33 -4.74
C LEU A 109 0.58 4.08 -5.77
N PRO A 110 1.26 3.37 -6.71
CA PRO A 110 2.08 3.98 -7.76
C PRO A 110 1.26 4.74 -8.83
N ASN A 111 -0.07 4.62 -8.80
CA ASN A 111 -1.03 5.26 -9.69
C ASN A 111 -2.18 5.89 -8.87
N PRO A 112 -2.93 6.85 -9.43
CA PRO A 112 -4.14 7.38 -8.81
C PRO A 112 -5.15 6.28 -8.47
N ILE A 113 -6.08 6.58 -7.56
CA ILE A 113 -7.09 5.61 -7.16
C ILE A 113 -7.94 5.20 -8.37
N PHE A 114 -8.10 3.90 -8.53
CA PHE A 114 -8.87 3.32 -9.63
C PHE A 114 -10.37 3.59 -9.44
N LYS A 115 -11.13 3.51 -10.54
CA LYS A 115 -12.59 3.61 -10.50
C LYS A 115 -13.22 2.40 -9.79
N PRO A 116 -14.47 2.53 -9.29
CA PRO A 116 -15.24 1.38 -8.81
C PRO A 116 -15.28 0.25 -9.82
N ASP A 117 -15.25 -0.99 -9.33
CA ASP A 117 -15.30 -2.23 -10.11
C ASP A 117 -14.15 -2.41 -11.12
N ARG A 118 -13.04 -1.67 -10.98
CA ARG A 118 -11.89 -1.82 -11.90
C ARG A 118 -11.33 -3.24 -11.90
N ASP A 119 -11.33 -3.94 -10.77
CA ASP A 119 -10.91 -5.34 -10.66
C ASP A 119 -11.89 -6.34 -11.31
N LEU A 120 -13.10 -5.92 -11.67
CA LEU A 120 -14.03 -6.73 -12.47
C LEU A 120 -13.71 -6.68 -13.96
N GLU A 121 -12.85 -5.77 -14.40
CA GLU A 121 -12.50 -5.55 -15.81
C GLU A 121 -11.34 -6.44 -16.28
N GLY A 122 -11.35 -7.70 -15.81
CA GLY A 122 -10.40 -8.73 -16.18
C GLY A 122 -8.99 -8.55 -15.62
N ALA A 123 -8.04 -9.26 -16.24
CA ALA A 123 -6.68 -9.42 -15.74
C ALA A 123 -5.91 -8.10 -15.55
N GLU A 124 -6.10 -7.16 -16.47
CA GLU A 124 -5.45 -5.85 -16.39
C GLU A 124 -6.01 -5.03 -15.23
N GLY A 125 -7.34 -5.00 -15.08
CA GLY A 125 -8.01 -4.32 -13.98
C GLY A 125 -7.57 -4.85 -12.62
N VAL A 126 -7.51 -6.17 -12.45
CA VAL A 126 -6.95 -6.79 -11.24
C VAL A 126 -5.49 -6.41 -11.02
N ARG A 127 -4.67 -6.35 -12.07
CA ARG A 127 -3.26 -5.98 -11.94
C ARG A 127 -3.09 -4.52 -11.52
N GLU A 128 -3.92 -3.63 -12.01
CA GLU A 128 -3.92 -2.22 -11.61
C GLU A 128 -4.32 -2.04 -10.14
N VAL A 129 -5.31 -2.81 -9.69
CA VAL A 129 -5.80 -2.75 -8.30
C VAL A 129 -4.81 -3.41 -7.34
N LEU A 130 -4.44 -4.66 -7.59
CA LEU A 130 -3.61 -5.45 -6.67
C LEU A 130 -2.12 -5.35 -6.93
N GLY A 131 -1.69 -5.42 -8.19
CA GLY A 131 -0.26 -5.44 -8.55
C GLY A 131 0.47 -4.15 -8.16
N ALA A 132 -0.28 -3.09 -7.93
CA ALA A 132 0.21 -1.77 -7.56
C ALA A 132 0.53 -1.63 -6.05
N ALA A 133 -0.04 -2.48 -5.17
CA ALA A 133 0.00 -2.27 -3.72
C ALA A 133 1.25 -2.86 -3.01
N LEU A 134 2.40 -2.90 -3.69
CA LEU A 134 3.65 -3.50 -3.18
C LEU A 134 4.08 -2.94 -1.81
N TYR A 135 3.94 -1.62 -1.62
CA TYR A 135 4.27 -0.97 -0.35
C TYR A 135 3.41 -1.50 0.79
N SER A 136 2.09 -1.63 0.56
CA SER A 136 1.13 -2.16 1.53
C SER A 136 1.41 -3.62 1.87
N TYR A 137 1.64 -4.48 0.89
CA TYR A 137 1.87 -5.91 1.13
C TYR A 137 3.12 -6.15 1.97
N SER A 138 4.21 -5.46 1.67
CA SER A 138 5.45 -5.57 2.43
C SER A 138 5.26 -5.19 3.89
N MET A 139 4.64 -4.03 4.17
CA MET A 139 4.45 -3.56 5.54
C MET A 139 3.54 -4.48 6.35
N ASN A 140 2.43 -4.93 5.74
CA ASN A 140 1.54 -5.91 6.37
C ASN A 140 2.26 -7.23 6.65
N TYR A 141 3.06 -7.70 5.69
CA TYR A 141 3.76 -8.97 5.85
C TYR A 141 4.78 -8.90 6.98
N VAL A 142 5.59 -7.85 7.09
CA VAL A 142 6.56 -7.74 8.20
C VAL A 142 5.98 -7.15 9.49
N GLY A 143 4.74 -6.67 9.48
CA GLY A 143 4.10 -6.05 10.64
C GLY A 143 4.73 -4.71 11.03
N LEU A 144 5.04 -3.88 10.04
CA LEU A 144 5.46 -2.50 10.27
C LEU A 144 4.24 -1.57 10.31
N PRO A 145 4.18 -0.61 11.24
CA PRO A 145 3.11 0.37 11.25
C PRO A 145 3.25 1.33 10.06
N ALA A 146 2.11 1.65 9.46
CA ALA A 146 2.03 2.61 8.36
C ALA A 146 0.75 3.45 8.47
N GLY A 147 0.86 4.73 8.14
CA GLY A 147 -0.25 5.67 8.04
C GLY A 147 -0.36 6.20 6.61
N ILE A 148 -1.57 6.59 6.21
CA ILE A 148 -1.85 7.15 4.88
C ILE A 148 -2.50 8.51 5.08
N VAL A 149 -1.94 9.54 4.44
CA VAL A 149 -2.47 10.91 4.46
C VAL A 149 -2.63 11.43 3.03
N PRO A 150 -3.77 12.05 2.68
CA PRO A 150 -3.90 12.76 1.42
C PRO A 150 -2.88 13.89 1.34
N ALA A 151 -2.03 13.89 0.32
CA ALA A 151 -1.07 14.96 0.10
C ALA A 151 -1.52 15.92 -1.01
N ARG A 152 -2.42 15.49 -1.89
CA ARG A 152 -2.84 16.23 -3.08
C ARG A 152 -4.27 15.92 -3.49
N LEU A 153 -4.98 16.89 -4.05
CA LEU A 153 -6.15 16.64 -4.91
C LEU A 153 -5.73 16.65 -6.37
N SER A 154 -5.92 15.51 -7.04
CA SER A 154 -5.78 15.41 -8.48
C SER A 154 -7.11 15.71 -9.16
N THR A 155 -7.07 16.17 -10.40
CA THR A 155 -8.25 16.45 -11.24
C THR A 155 -8.24 15.57 -12.50
N PRO A 156 -8.31 14.22 -12.39
CA PRO A 156 -8.47 13.36 -13.55
C PRO A 156 -9.78 13.63 -14.28
N GLN A 157 -9.96 13.03 -15.46
CA GLN A 157 -11.12 13.19 -16.35
C GLN A 157 -12.45 12.64 -15.79
N GLY A 158 -12.55 12.43 -14.48
CA GLY A 158 -13.73 11.94 -13.76
C GLY A 158 -14.04 12.71 -12.46
N GLY A 159 -13.40 13.86 -12.23
CA GLY A 159 -13.62 14.69 -11.04
C GLY A 159 -12.41 14.71 -10.09
N GLN A 160 -12.48 15.54 -9.06
CA GLN A 160 -11.40 15.66 -8.08
C GLN A 160 -11.27 14.39 -7.24
N GLN A 161 -10.04 13.90 -7.08
CA GLN A 161 -9.74 12.71 -6.29
C GLN A 161 -8.49 12.93 -5.42
N PRO A 162 -8.52 12.53 -4.15
CA PRO A 162 -7.35 12.64 -3.29
C PRO A 162 -6.31 11.60 -3.68
N ILE A 163 -5.04 12.01 -3.67
CA ILE A 163 -3.88 11.13 -3.78
C ILE A 163 -3.20 11.06 -2.41
N GLY A 164 -3.19 9.85 -1.87
CA GLY A 164 -2.55 9.53 -0.60
C GLY A 164 -1.08 9.17 -0.75
N VAL A 165 -0.28 9.63 0.20
CA VAL A 165 1.08 9.12 0.46
C VAL A 165 1.06 8.24 1.70
N GLN A 166 2.00 7.31 1.80
CA GLN A 166 2.16 6.42 2.93
C GLN A 166 3.41 6.79 3.72
N LEU A 167 3.27 6.83 5.04
CA LEU A 167 4.35 6.99 6.01
C LEU A 167 4.51 5.67 6.75
N VAL A 168 5.70 5.07 6.67
CA VAL A 168 6.02 3.82 7.37
C VAL A 168 6.98 4.13 8.51
N GLY A 169 6.64 3.69 9.72
CA GLY A 169 7.44 3.89 10.92
C GLY A 169 8.03 2.58 11.46
N GLN A 170 8.98 2.71 12.37
CA GLN A 170 9.48 1.57 13.14
C GLN A 170 8.34 0.94 13.96
N ARG A 171 8.49 -0.34 14.34
CA ARG A 171 7.50 -1.00 15.21
C ARG A 171 7.28 -0.19 16.48
N TRP A 172 6.01 0.02 16.83
CA TRP A 172 5.56 0.75 18.01
C TRP A 172 5.88 2.26 17.99
N ARG A 173 6.19 2.81 16.81
CA ARG A 173 6.45 4.24 16.60
C ARG A 173 5.37 4.91 15.76
N GLU A 174 4.11 4.55 16.00
CA GLU A 174 2.95 5.20 15.41
C GLU A 174 2.93 6.71 15.72
N ASP A 175 3.56 7.14 16.82
CA ASP A 175 3.76 8.55 17.16
C ASP A 175 4.49 9.32 16.05
N LEU A 176 5.57 8.76 15.49
CA LEU A 176 6.32 9.40 14.39
C LEU A 176 5.47 9.53 13.13
N ILE A 177 4.69 8.50 12.84
CA ILE A 177 3.82 8.45 11.66
C ILE A 177 2.72 9.51 11.80
N CYS A 178 2.02 9.54 12.94
CA CYS A 178 0.95 10.50 13.19
C CYS A 178 1.46 11.94 13.19
N ASN A 179 2.63 12.22 13.78
CA ASN A 179 3.23 13.55 13.76
C ASN A 179 3.54 13.98 12.32
N ALA A 180 4.21 13.13 11.53
CA ALA A 180 4.53 13.43 10.14
C ALA A 180 3.30 13.63 9.26
N MET A 181 2.26 12.81 9.43
CA MET A 181 0.99 13.00 8.73
C MET A 181 0.31 14.32 9.12
N GLY A 182 0.39 14.71 10.40
CA GLY A 182 -0.12 15.99 10.89
C GLY A 182 0.58 17.19 10.24
N GLU A 183 1.91 17.14 10.09
CA GLU A 183 2.67 18.19 9.39
C GLU A 183 2.28 18.29 7.91
N ILE A 184 2.09 17.14 7.25
CA ILE A 184 1.62 17.11 5.86
C ILE A 184 0.23 17.74 5.76
N GLU A 185 -0.74 17.26 6.53
CA GLU A 185 -2.12 17.77 6.52
C GLU A 185 -2.18 19.26 6.88
N SER A 186 -1.41 19.72 7.86
CA SER A 186 -1.37 21.13 8.26
C SER A 186 -0.87 22.04 7.14
N ARG A 187 0.00 21.54 6.25
CA ARG A 187 0.49 22.31 5.11
C ARG A 187 -0.43 22.22 3.90
N VAL A 188 -0.88 21.02 3.53
CA VAL A 188 -1.62 20.80 2.28
C VAL A 188 -3.13 21.00 2.43
N GLY A 189 -3.62 21.06 3.67
CA GLY A 189 -5.04 21.18 3.99
C GLY A 189 -5.77 19.83 4.02
N ARG A 190 -7.02 19.87 4.46
CA ARG A 190 -7.90 18.70 4.53
C ARG A 190 -8.65 18.54 3.23
N MET A 191 -8.29 17.53 2.44
CA MET A 191 -8.89 17.29 1.12
C MET A 191 -10.39 17.00 1.17
N SER A 192 -10.93 16.60 2.32
CA SER A 192 -12.36 16.39 2.50
C SER A 192 -13.17 17.67 2.32
N GLU A 193 -12.66 18.83 2.77
CA GLU A 193 -13.37 20.12 2.70
C GLU A 193 -13.77 20.49 1.26
N PRO A 194 -12.83 20.64 0.29
CA PRO A 194 -13.19 20.94 -1.09
C PRO A 194 -13.97 19.81 -1.78
N LEU A 195 -13.86 18.55 -1.34
CA LEU A 195 -14.65 17.45 -1.89
C LEU A 195 -16.11 17.50 -1.44
N TRP A 196 -16.39 17.94 -0.21
CA TRP A 196 -17.75 18.15 0.28
C TRP A 196 -18.44 19.29 -0.47
N GLU A 197 -17.71 20.36 -0.81
CA GLU A 197 -18.24 21.48 -1.61
C GLU A 197 -18.69 21.07 -3.03
N LEU A 198 -18.23 19.93 -3.56
CA LEU A 198 -18.67 19.42 -4.87
C LEU A 198 -20.01 18.66 -4.82
N LEU A 199 -20.46 18.28 -3.63
CA LEU A 199 -21.70 17.51 -3.46
C LEU A 199 -22.92 18.41 -3.22
N ASP A 200 -22.70 19.69 -2.89
CA ASP A 200 -23.73 20.73 -2.72
C ASP A 200 -24.03 21.47 -4.04
#